data_AF-A0A820XY86-F1
#
_entry.id   AF-A0A820XY86-F1
#
_cell.length_a   1.000
_cell.length_b   1.000
_cell.length_c   1.000
_cell.angle_alpha   90.00
_cell.angle_beta   90.00
_cell.angle_gamma   90.00
#
_symmetry.space_group_name_H-M   'P 1'
#
loop_
_entity.id
_entity.type
_entity.pdbx_description
1 polymer ?
#
loop_
_entity_poly.entity_id
_entity_poly.type
_entity_poly.pdbx_seq_one_letter_code
_entity_poly.pdbx_strand_id
1 'polypeptide(L)'
;MMQDLFIKPSNYILSPFNDSHWGPIHIVTEATDFVDLIKELNATDLRNSSQRYYDALNEALKACESESLVFMFTDAPAHEPCSQGLTRALAKLKQTKIDILFVNNSHSRTETINELIHFAETTGGLFMNVDISQPNTIRKFLFRNLKKVVGYECILFESMSSRRQGTFMIDSTAISLQVNIVSSSLSSVVYLIDPTGSTFQPTPSSEGDYLQKFIINISKESNIGQWTYHCSEDCTIEVNVKSKFRCRTQLHAPFYDKIFKLVATPPLVNQSDAIAITTCDDPNEALNNSVQLIGTNGEILMNYSTTTNFVIPIEIPSQSFRIRTCIGRHDGTLTYREERVLIDTSRIMMAIIDQPLVAISNESLNVTYRIRNDADTPLYVQLDIDDVLTTSKWYSIAQMSTLDDFIIIDMSRYPFIENETVRLVPLAFALQAFKNKHTIASDSILFRHEQIVPLYVQSTAMHLEPPMHFINIT
;
A
#
# COMPACT_ATOMS: atom_id res chain seq x y z
N MET A 1 -36.06 -5.94 7.98
CA MET A 1 -35.30 -6.95 7.23
C MET A 1 -34.51 -6.19 6.16
N MET A 2 -33.35 -5.63 6.52
CA MET A 2 -32.48 -4.94 5.56
C MET A 2 -31.72 -6.01 4.81
N GLN A 3 -31.92 -6.09 3.49
CA GLN A 3 -31.00 -6.83 2.62
C GLN A 3 -29.65 -6.13 2.71
N ASP A 4 -28.74 -6.70 3.50
CA ASP A 4 -27.32 -6.41 3.39
C ASP A 4 -26.93 -6.74 1.95
N LEU A 5 -26.80 -5.71 1.11
CA LEU A 5 -26.31 -5.86 -0.26
C LEU A 5 -24.86 -6.35 -0.17
N PHE A 6 -24.66 -7.66 -0.28
CA PHE A 6 -23.35 -8.21 -0.61
C PHE A 6 -23.03 -7.73 -2.02
N ILE A 7 -22.05 -6.82 -2.14
CA ILE A 7 -21.53 -6.44 -3.45
C ILE A 7 -20.74 -7.64 -3.96
N LYS A 8 -21.26 -8.30 -5.00
CA LYS A 8 -20.51 -9.32 -5.74
C LYS A 8 -19.31 -8.61 -6.39
N PRO A 9 -18.06 -9.07 -6.15
CA PRO A 9 -16.91 -8.53 -6.86
C PRO A 9 -17.03 -8.79 -8.36
N SER A 10 -16.39 -7.96 -9.18
CA SER A 10 -16.33 -8.12 -10.64
C SER A 10 -15.67 -9.45 -11.02
N ASN A 11 -14.62 -9.84 -10.31
CA ASN A 11 -13.93 -11.11 -10.44
C ASN A 11 -13.33 -11.59 -9.10
N TYR A 12 -12.95 -12.86 -9.08
CA TYR A 12 -12.17 -13.51 -8.04
C TYR A 12 -10.86 -13.98 -8.64
N ILE A 13 -9.76 -13.75 -7.93
CA ILE A 13 -8.41 -14.09 -8.37
C ILE A 13 -7.78 -15.01 -7.34
N LEU A 14 -7.31 -16.18 -7.78
CA LEU A 14 -6.52 -17.11 -6.97
C LEU A 14 -5.09 -17.16 -7.53
N SER A 15 -4.11 -16.81 -6.70
CA SER A 15 -2.68 -16.90 -7.03
C SER A 15 -2.01 -17.82 -6.00
N PRO A 16 -1.91 -19.14 -6.28
CA PRO A 16 -1.26 -20.08 -5.39
C PRO A 16 0.27 -19.89 -5.40
N PHE A 17 0.93 -20.25 -4.31
CA PHE A 17 2.40 -20.21 -4.23
C PHE A 17 2.93 -21.21 -3.22
N ASN A 18 4.20 -21.57 -3.39
CA ASN A 18 5.01 -22.26 -2.41
C ASN A 18 6.47 -21.72 -2.46
N ASP A 19 7.43 -22.48 -1.95
CA ASP A 19 8.86 -22.13 -1.93
C ASP A 19 9.57 -22.33 -3.27
N SER A 20 9.07 -23.22 -4.12
CA SER A 20 9.68 -23.58 -5.41
C SER A 20 8.96 -22.97 -6.61
N HIS A 21 7.68 -22.64 -6.47
CA HIS A 21 6.81 -22.22 -7.57
C HIS A 21 5.72 -21.24 -7.12
N TRP A 22 5.18 -20.48 -8.06
CA TRP A 22 3.97 -19.67 -7.91
C TRP A 22 3.10 -19.81 -9.17
N GLY A 23 1.79 -19.72 -8.97
CA GLY A 23 0.80 -19.91 -10.03
C GLY A 23 0.46 -21.38 -10.34
N PRO A 24 -0.29 -21.61 -11.43
CA PRO A 24 -0.83 -20.60 -12.33
C PRO A 24 -1.87 -19.69 -11.65
N ILE A 25 -2.01 -18.45 -12.16
CA ILE A 25 -3.07 -17.55 -11.71
C ILE A 25 -4.42 -18.00 -12.30
N HIS A 26 -5.45 -18.02 -11.46
CA HIS A 26 -6.82 -18.32 -11.88
C HIS A 26 -7.70 -17.09 -11.68
N ILE A 27 -8.49 -16.75 -12.70
CA ILE A 27 -9.41 -15.62 -12.69
C ILE A 27 -10.79 -16.14 -13.07
N VAL A 28 -11.76 -15.96 -12.18
CA VAL A 28 -13.14 -16.44 -12.38
C VAL A 28 -14.12 -15.35 -11.95
N THR A 29 -15.33 -15.35 -12.49
CA THR A 29 -16.39 -14.38 -12.14
C THR A 29 -17.44 -14.96 -11.21
N GLU A 30 -17.52 -16.29 -11.12
CA GLU A 30 -18.46 -17.00 -10.27
C GLU A 30 -17.82 -17.50 -8.97
N ALA A 31 -18.52 -17.27 -7.86
CA ALA A 31 -18.03 -17.64 -6.54
C ALA A 31 -17.93 -19.16 -6.35
N THR A 32 -18.79 -19.94 -7.02
CA THR A 32 -18.76 -21.41 -6.99
C THR A 32 -17.46 -21.93 -7.58
N ASP A 33 -17.07 -21.39 -8.73
CA ASP A 33 -15.86 -21.79 -9.44
C ASP A 33 -14.62 -21.43 -8.62
N PHE A 34 -14.63 -20.25 -7.98
CA PHE A 34 -13.58 -19.85 -7.06
C PHE A 34 -13.44 -20.79 -5.86
N VAL A 35 -14.57 -21.21 -5.28
CA VAL A 35 -14.59 -22.17 -4.17
C VAL A 35 -14.05 -23.54 -4.62
N ASP A 36 -14.38 -23.97 -5.84
CA ASP A 36 -13.88 -25.24 -6.36
C ASP A 36 -12.37 -25.18 -6.63
N LEU A 37 -11.85 -24.08 -7.18
CA LEU A 37 -10.41 -23.84 -7.32
C LEU A 37 -9.68 -23.87 -5.95
N ILE A 38 -10.26 -23.31 -4.89
CA ILE A 38 -9.67 -23.37 -3.55
C ILE A 38 -9.61 -24.81 -3.03
N LYS A 39 -10.62 -25.64 -3.28
CA LYS A 39 -10.63 -27.05 -2.85
C LYS A 39 -9.60 -27.90 -3.58
N GLU A 40 -9.16 -27.47 -4.76
CA GLU A 40 -8.11 -28.14 -5.54
C GLU A 40 -6.70 -27.85 -5.03
N LEU A 41 -6.53 -26.85 -4.15
CA LEU A 41 -5.24 -26.54 -3.54
C LEU A 41 -4.76 -27.71 -2.67
N ASN A 42 -3.54 -28.15 -2.95
CA ASN A 42 -2.86 -29.15 -2.15
C ASN A 42 -1.63 -28.53 -1.49
N ALA A 43 -1.52 -28.65 -0.17
CA ALA A 43 -0.34 -28.24 0.56
C ALA A 43 0.76 -29.29 0.40
N THR A 44 1.92 -28.89 -0.10
CA THR A 44 3.16 -29.67 -0.01
C THR A 44 3.95 -29.18 1.19
N ASP A 45 3.96 -29.97 2.27
CA ASP A 45 4.70 -29.69 3.50
C ASP A 45 6.21 -29.69 3.23
N LEU A 46 6.79 -28.50 3.05
CA LEU A 46 8.23 -28.29 3.06
C LEU A 46 8.57 -27.51 4.33
N ARG A 47 8.92 -28.27 5.38
CA ARG A 47 9.31 -27.70 6.67
C ARG A 47 10.54 -26.79 6.49
N ASN A 48 10.37 -25.51 6.81
CA ASN A 48 11.42 -24.48 6.89
C ASN A 48 11.90 -23.88 5.56
N SER A 49 11.00 -23.61 4.61
CA SER A 49 11.35 -22.83 3.43
C SER A 49 10.63 -21.48 3.38
N SER A 50 11.38 -20.49 2.92
CA SER A 50 10.88 -19.18 2.55
C SER A 50 9.95 -19.29 1.33
N GLN A 51 8.88 -18.49 1.27
CA GLN A 51 7.79 -18.61 0.30
C GLN A 51 7.88 -17.56 -0.80
N ARG A 52 7.43 -17.88 -2.02
CA ARG A 52 7.45 -16.97 -3.18
C ARG A 52 6.19 -16.08 -3.29
N TYR A 53 5.71 -15.56 -2.16
CA TYR A 53 4.44 -14.81 -2.16
C TYR A 53 4.51 -13.44 -2.83
N TYR A 54 5.67 -12.76 -2.86
CA TYR A 54 5.78 -11.49 -3.60
C TYR A 54 5.63 -11.69 -5.11
N ASP A 55 6.20 -12.77 -5.66
CA ASP A 55 6.05 -13.13 -7.08
C ASP A 55 4.57 -13.41 -7.40
N ALA A 56 3.91 -14.19 -6.55
CA ALA A 56 2.49 -14.50 -6.67
C ALA A 56 1.59 -13.26 -6.57
N LEU A 57 1.93 -12.33 -5.66
CA LEU A 57 1.23 -11.06 -5.51
C LEU A 57 1.45 -10.14 -6.71
N ASN A 58 2.67 -10.10 -7.29
CA ASN A 58 2.96 -9.32 -8.48
C ASN A 58 2.07 -9.75 -9.66
N GLU A 59 1.96 -11.05 -9.90
CA GLU A 59 1.06 -11.60 -10.93
C GLU A 59 -0.41 -11.30 -10.62
N ALA A 60 -0.83 -11.45 -9.36
CA ALA A 60 -2.20 -11.13 -8.95
C ALA A 60 -2.54 -9.65 -9.14
N LEU A 61 -1.63 -8.73 -8.80
CA LEU A 61 -1.83 -7.28 -8.90
C LEU A 61 -1.80 -6.77 -10.34
N LYS A 62 -1.03 -7.43 -11.22
CA LYS A 62 -1.09 -7.16 -12.67
C LYS A 62 -2.48 -7.49 -13.22
N ALA A 63 -3.07 -8.59 -12.76
CA ALA A 63 -4.39 -9.06 -13.18
C ALA A 63 -5.58 -8.36 -12.48
N CYS A 64 -5.37 -7.78 -11.29
CA CYS A 64 -6.47 -7.19 -10.52
C CYS A 64 -6.95 -5.85 -11.08
N GLU A 65 -8.22 -5.55 -10.83
CA GLU A 65 -8.80 -4.22 -11.05
C GLU A 65 -8.34 -3.24 -9.96
N SER A 66 -8.50 -1.94 -10.22
CA SER A 66 -8.21 -0.92 -9.20
C SER A 66 -9.16 -1.04 -8.00
N GLU A 67 -8.68 -0.63 -6.82
CA GLU A 67 -9.40 -0.72 -5.54
C GLU A 67 -9.81 -2.15 -5.13
N SER A 68 -9.06 -3.14 -5.61
CA SER A 68 -9.20 -4.53 -5.20
C SER A 68 -8.86 -4.71 -3.71
N LEU A 69 -9.42 -5.76 -3.11
CA LEU A 69 -9.06 -6.24 -1.78
C LEU A 69 -8.35 -7.58 -1.92
N VAL A 70 -7.10 -7.65 -1.48
CA VAL A 70 -6.27 -8.84 -1.57
C VAL A 70 -6.05 -9.39 -0.16
N PHE A 71 -6.19 -10.70 -0.01
CA PHE A 71 -5.85 -11.42 1.21
C PHE A 71 -4.68 -12.35 0.92
N MET A 72 -3.57 -12.16 1.63
CA MET A 72 -2.41 -13.05 1.57
C MET A 72 -2.40 -13.97 2.79
N PHE A 73 -2.29 -15.27 2.56
CA PHE A 73 -2.19 -16.28 3.61
C PHE A 73 -0.79 -16.89 3.56
N THR A 74 -0.02 -16.78 4.64
CA THR A 74 1.32 -17.37 4.70
C THR A 74 1.72 -17.73 6.12
N ASP A 75 2.65 -18.66 6.28
CA ASP A 75 3.20 -19.13 7.55
C ASP A 75 4.73 -18.98 7.59
N ALA A 76 5.33 -18.30 6.60
CA ALA A 76 6.77 -18.25 6.40
C ALA A 76 7.23 -16.91 5.80
N PRO A 77 8.53 -16.56 5.95
CA PRO A 77 9.12 -15.36 5.34
C PRO A 77 9.20 -15.47 3.80
N ALA A 78 9.41 -14.35 3.11
CA ALA A 78 9.61 -14.34 1.65
C ALA A 78 10.92 -15.01 1.24
N HIS A 79 10.92 -15.70 0.09
CA HIS A 79 12.14 -16.24 -0.55
C HIS A 79 13.00 -15.13 -1.14
N GLU A 80 12.37 -14.24 -1.90
CA GLU A 80 13.02 -13.10 -2.55
C GLU A 80 12.37 -11.81 -2.06
N PRO A 81 12.88 -11.21 -0.97
CA PRO A 81 12.38 -9.93 -0.50
C PRO A 81 12.51 -8.82 -1.55
N CYS A 82 13.36 -9.00 -2.57
CA CYS A 82 13.60 -8.05 -3.66
C CYS A 82 12.34 -7.66 -4.43
N SER A 83 11.39 -8.59 -4.60
CA SER A 83 10.15 -8.36 -5.33
C SER A 83 9.11 -7.54 -4.55
N GLN A 84 9.37 -7.23 -3.27
CA GLN A 84 8.42 -6.54 -2.38
C GLN A 84 8.06 -5.13 -2.84
N GLY A 85 9.02 -4.31 -3.29
CA GLY A 85 8.67 -2.95 -3.65
C GLY A 85 7.87 -2.87 -4.94
N LEU A 86 7.98 -3.87 -5.83
CA LEU A 86 7.19 -3.97 -7.05
C LEU A 86 5.76 -4.25 -6.64
N THR A 87 5.58 -5.16 -5.69
CA THR A 87 4.27 -5.43 -5.09
C THR A 87 3.68 -4.17 -4.47
N ARG A 88 4.47 -3.39 -3.70
CA ARG A 88 4.00 -2.11 -3.12
C ARG A 88 3.63 -1.09 -4.18
N ALA A 89 4.45 -0.94 -5.22
CA ALA A 89 4.23 0.03 -6.27
C ALA A 89 3.00 -0.34 -7.12
N LEU A 90 2.83 -1.61 -7.47
CA LEU A 90 1.61 -2.10 -8.14
C LEU A 90 0.38 -1.90 -7.25
N ALA A 91 0.46 -2.23 -5.97
CA ALA A 91 -0.63 -2.04 -5.02
C ALA A 91 -1.02 -0.55 -4.91
N LYS A 92 -0.04 0.36 -4.84
CA LYS A 92 -0.29 1.81 -4.81
C LYS A 92 -0.92 2.34 -6.09
N LEU A 93 -0.40 1.94 -7.26
CA LEU A 93 -0.94 2.33 -8.56
C LEU A 93 -2.39 1.86 -8.75
N LYS A 94 -2.67 0.61 -8.35
CA LYS A 94 -4.02 0.03 -8.39
C LYS A 94 -4.87 0.45 -7.20
N GLN A 95 -4.31 1.13 -6.20
CA GLN A 95 -4.99 1.47 -4.94
C GLN A 95 -5.57 0.24 -4.24
N THR A 96 -4.87 -0.89 -4.36
CA THR A 96 -5.24 -2.19 -3.82
C THR A 96 -4.75 -2.31 -2.38
N LYS A 97 -5.65 -2.75 -1.49
CA LYS A 97 -5.34 -3.05 -0.09
C LYS A 97 -4.93 -4.52 0.04
N ILE A 98 -3.80 -4.80 0.72
CA ILE A 98 -3.33 -6.17 0.97
C ILE A 98 -3.40 -6.48 2.46
N ASP A 99 -4.42 -7.23 2.87
CA ASP A 99 -4.52 -7.77 4.22
C ASP A 99 -3.71 -9.07 4.31
N ILE A 100 -2.91 -9.19 5.37
CA ILE A 100 -2.01 -10.33 5.59
C ILE A 100 -2.52 -11.15 6.76
N LEU A 101 -2.74 -12.43 6.51
CA LEU A 101 -3.05 -13.43 7.50
C LEU A 101 -1.82 -14.32 7.68
N PHE A 102 -1.11 -14.09 8.78
CA PHE A 102 0.11 -14.81 9.09
C PHE A 102 -0.16 -15.90 10.12
N VAL A 103 0.14 -17.14 9.76
CA VAL A 103 0.05 -18.27 10.68
C VAL A 103 1.37 -18.40 11.43
N ASN A 104 1.37 -17.99 12.70
CA ASN A 104 2.57 -18.04 13.51
C ASN A 104 2.92 -19.49 13.89
N ASN A 105 3.97 -20.03 13.26
CA ASN A 105 4.61 -21.25 13.71
C ASN A 105 5.72 -20.92 14.71
N SER A 106 6.09 -21.87 15.57
CA SER A 106 7.09 -21.70 16.64
C SER A 106 8.50 -21.31 16.16
N HIS A 107 8.72 -21.18 14.85
CA HIS A 107 9.98 -20.81 14.20
C HIS A 107 9.97 -19.41 13.58
N SER A 108 8.84 -18.71 13.62
CA SER A 108 8.72 -17.36 13.07
C SER A 108 9.53 -16.36 13.89
N ARG A 109 10.42 -15.63 13.21
CA ARG A 109 11.27 -14.61 13.83
C ARG A 109 10.47 -13.30 13.95
N THR A 110 10.67 -12.57 15.05
CA THR A 110 10.09 -11.23 15.26
C THR A 110 10.34 -10.28 14.08
N GLU A 111 11.50 -10.41 13.43
CA GLU A 111 11.87 -9.64 12.23
C GLU A 111 10.88 -9.87 11.07
N THR A 112 10.50 -11.12 10.79
CA THR A 112 9.54 -11.46 9.72
C THR A 112 8.17 -10.88 10.00
N ILE A 113 7.72 -10.95 11.25
CA ILE A 113 6.42 -10.38 11.65
C ILE A 113 6.44 -8.87 11.45
N ASN A 114 7.49 -8.18 11.89
CA ASN A 114 7.62 -6.74 11.71
C ASN A 114 7.69 -6.33 10.23
N GLU A 115 8.37 -7.12 9.39
CA GLU A 115 8.41 -6.90 7.94
C GLU A 115 7.01 -7.01 7.32
N LEU A 116 6.23 -8.02 7.70
CA LEU A 116 4.88 -8.23 7.19
C LEU A 116 3.90 -7.16 7.69
N ILE A 117 4.00 -6.74 8.96
CA ILE A 117 3.23 -5.60 9.50
C ILE A 117 3.52 -4.36 8.67
N HIS A 118 4.80 -4.02 8.51
CA HIS A 118 5.22 -2.86 7.72
C HIS A 118 4.75 -2.96 6.26
N PHE A 119 4.87 -4.13 5.65
CA PHE A 119 4.39 -4.37 4.29
C PHE A 119 2.88 -4.13 4.16
N ALA A 120 2.07 -4.69 5.06
CA ALA A 120 0.63 -4.46 5.09
C ALA A 120 0.32 -2.96 5.17
N GLU A 121 0.97 -2.23 6.09
CA GLU A 121 0.78 -0.79 6.27
C GLU A 121 1.13 0.04 5.02
N THR A 122 2.20 -0.32 4.31
CA THR A 122 2.60 0.37 3.08
C THR A 122 1.63 0.16 1.90
N THR A 123 0.67 -0.76 2.05
CA THR A 123 -0.44 -0.96 1.12
C THR A 123 -1.79 -0.50 1.70
N GLY A 124 -1.80 0.05 2.92
CA GLY A 124 -3.01 0.39 3.67
C GLY A 124 -3.81 -0.81 4.19
N GLY A 125 -3.17 -1.98 4.19
CA GLY A 125 -3.66 -3.28 4.67
C GLY A 125 -3.48 -3.49 6.16
N LEU A 126 -4.14 -4.51 6.68
CA LEU A 126 -4.00 -4.98 8.06
C LEU A 126 -3.18 -6.26 8.10
N PHE A 127 -2.30 -6.38 9.10
CA PHE A 127 -1.66 -7.63 9.45
C PHE A 127 -2.40 -8.29 10.61
N MET A 128 -2.68 -9.58 10.47
CA MET A 128 -3.29 -10.41 11.52
C MET A 128 -2.43 -11.64 11.77
N ASN A 129 -2.08 -11.85 13.03
CA ASN A 129 -1.56 -13.13 13.49
C ASN A 129 -2.74 -14.11 13.71
N VAL A 130 -2.65 -15.27 13.08
CA VAL A 130 -3.72 -16.26 13.02
C VAL A 130 -3.32 -17.52 13.77
N ASP A 131 -4.20 -17.94 14.68
CA ASP A 131 -4.15 -19.26 15.29
C ASP A 131 -5.01 -20.23 14.48
N ILE A 132 -4.37 -21.25 13.88
CA ILE A 132 -5.03 -22.28 13.05
C ILE A 132 -6.05 -23.09 13.88
N SER A 133 -5.88 -23.16 15.20
CA SER A 133 -6.87 -23.81 16.08
C SER A 133 -8.19 -23.05 16.16
N GLN A 134 -8.25 -21.82 15.63
CA GLN A 134 -9.42 -20.94 15.64
C GLN A 134 -9.84 -20.50 14.23
N PRO A 135 -10.28 -21.42 13.35
CA PRO A 135 -10.66 -21.10 11.97
C PRO A 135 -11.86 -20.13 11.89
N ASN A 136 -12.69 -20.09 12.94
CA ASN A 136 -13.78 -19.12 13.06
C ASN A 136 -13.29 -17.67 13.09
N THR A 137 -12.10 -17.41 13.65
CA THR A 137 -11.52 -16.06 13.73
C THR A 137 -11.11 -15.56 12.34
N ILE A 138 -10.45 -16.41 11.54
CA ILE A 138 -10.13 -16.13 10.14
C ILE A 138 -11.41 -15.84 9.35
N ARG A 139 -12.41 -16.72 9.49
CA ARG A 139 -13.69 -16.54 8.82
C ARG A 139 -14.32 -15.21 9.20
N LYS A 140 -14.43 -14.89 10.49
CA LYS A 140 -14.99 -13.61 10.98
C LYS A 140 -14.22 -12.42 10.41
N PHE A 141 -12.88 -12.47 10.38
CA PHE A 141 -12.05 -11.44 9.78
C PHE A 141 -12.40 -11.20 8.30
N LEU A 142 -12.34 -12.26 7.48
CA LEU A 142 -12.63 -12.18 6.05
C LEU A 142 -14.05 -11.65 5.81
N PHE A 143 -15.06 -12.20 6.49
CA PHE A 143 -16.44 -11.73 6.35
C PHE A 143 -16.63 -10.27 6.78
N ARG A 144 -15.93 -9.81 7.82
CA ARG A 144 -16.00 -8.42 8.30
C ARG A 144 -15.32 -7.43 7.37
N ASN A 145 -14.23 -7.82 6.70
CA ASN A 145 -13.51 -6.97 5.74
C ASN A 145 -14.12 -7.02 4.33
N LEU A 146 -14.65 -8.19 3.91
CA LEU A 146 -15.38 -8.35 2.64
C LEU A 146 -16.74 -7.66 2.62
N LYS A 147 -17.36 -7.42 3.79
CA LYS A 147 -18.45 -6.43 3.89
C LYS A 147 -17.86 -5.03 3.67
N LYS A 148 -17.47 -4.75 2.41
CA LYS A 148 -17.08 -3.42 1.94
C LYS A 148 -18.29 -2.53 2.15
N VAL A 149 -18.27 -1.74 3.21
CA VAL A 149 -19.27 -0.71 3.35
C VAL A 149 -18.80 0.43 2.46
N VAL A 150 -19.34 0.48 1.25
CA VAL A 150 -19.04 1.54 0.27
C VAL A 150 -19.25 2.90 0.94
N GLY A 151 -18.31 3.81 0.68
CA GLY A 151 -18.35 5.19 1.18
C GLY A 151 -17.72 5.38 2.55
N TYR A 152 -16.87 4.46 3.02
CA TYR A 152 -16.07 4.64 4.23
C TYR A 152 -14.66 5.15 3.93
N GLU A 153 -14.32 6.28 4.52
CA GLU A 153 -13.01 6.92 4.43
C GLU A 153 -12.24 6.67 5.73
N CYS A 154 -10.91 6.57 5.65
CA CYS A 154 -10.10 6.44 6.85
C CYS A 154 -9.92 7.82 7.51
N ILE A 155 -10.00 7.85 8.84
CA ILE A 155 -9.73 9.05 9.65
C ILE A 155 -8.60 8.84 10.68
N LEU A 156 -8.21 7.59 10.90
CA LEU A 156 -7.08 7.19 11.72
C LEU A 156 -6.59 5.81 11.27
N PHE A 157 -5.29 5.68 11.01
CA PHE A 157 -4.61 4.40 10.91
C PHE A 157 -3.31 4.45 11.74
N GLU A 158 -3.28 3.72 12.86
CA GLU A 158 -2.14 3.74 13.78
C GLU A 158 -1.79 2.33 14.25
N SER A 159 -0.50 2.00 14.22
CA SER A 159 0.04 0.77 14.83
C SER A 159 0.79 1.13 16.10
N MET A 160 0.31 0.60 17.22
CA MET A 160 0.82 0.92 18.54
C MET A 160 1.65 -0.23 19.09
N SER A 161 2.91 0.06 19.42
CA SER A 161 3.85 -0.88 20.06
C SER A 161 4.29 -0.44 21.48
N SER A 162 3.96 0.79 21.88
CA SER A 162 4.38 1.36 23.16
C SER A 162 3.32 2.24 23.81
N ARG A 163 2.50 2.89 22.98
CA ARG A 163 1.38 3.72 23.40
C ARG A 163 0.13 2.84 23.55
N ARG A 164 -0.51 2.84 24.72
CA ARG A 164 -1.70 2.01 25.01
C ARG A 164 -3.04 2.75 24.82
N GLN A 165 -2.98 3.99 24.37
CA GLN A 165 -4.15 4.84 24.18
C GLN A 165 -3.90 5.94 23.15
N GLY A 166 -4.90 6.29 22.37
CA GLY A 166 -4.83 7.42 21.44
C GLY A 166 -6.19 8.08 21.25
N THR A 167 -6.22 9.09 20.39
CA THR A 167 -7.43 9.89 20.15
C THR A 167 -7.62 10.14 18.65
N PHE A 168 -8.88 10.31 18.25
CA PHE A 168 -9.25 10.72 16.89
C PHE A 168 -10.47 11.64 16.92
N MET A 169 -10.62 12.44 15.88
CA MET A 169 -11.69 13.44 15.78
C MET A 169 -12.79 12.95 14.84
N ILE A 170 -14.04 13.12 15.26
CA ILE A 170 -15.22 12.87 14.44
C ILE A 170 -15.91 14.19 14.17
N ASP A 171 -16.16 14.47 12.90
CA ASP A 171 -16.80 15.69 12.44
C ASP A 171 -18.32 15.54 12.26
N SER A 172 -19.00 16.66 12.04
CA SER A 172 -20.46 16.74 11.90
C SER A 172 -21.02 16.08 10.63
N THR A 173 -20.15 15.75 9.67
CA THR A 173 -20.56 15.08 8.43
C THR A 173 -20.65 13.56 8.60
N ALA A 174 -20.13 13.03 9.71
CA ALA A 174 -20.13 11.60 10.02
C ALA A 174 -21.56 11.05 10.21
N ILE A 175 -21.83 9.92 9.57
CA ILE A 175 -23.09 9.16 9.64
C ILE A 175 -22.89 7.91 10.49
N SER A 176 -21.76 7.21 10.30
CA SER A 176 -21.43 5.99 11.03
C SER A 176 -19.94 5.74 11.03
N LEU A 177 -19.47 5.02 12.05
CA LEU A 177 -18.08 4.61 12.21
C LEU A 177 -17.95 3.10 12.09
N GLN A 178 -16.82 2.70 11.53
CA GLN A 178 -16.29 1.36 11.61
C GLN A 178 -14.89 1.45 12.20
N VAL A 179 -14.74 0.93 13.41
CA VAL A 179 -13.44 0.83 14.08
C VAL A 179 -13.00 -0.62 14.02
N ASN A 180 -11.88 -0.89 13.35
CA ASN A 180 -11.22 -2.19 13.34
C ASN A 180 -9.99 -2.09 14.25
N ILE A 181 -9.86 -2.97 15.24
CA ILE A 181 -8.69 -3.04 16.10
C ILE A 181 -8.15 -4.46 16.04
N VAL A 182 -6.97 -4.62 15.47
CA VAL A 182 -6.25 -5.90 15.43
C VAL A 182 -5.23 -5.91 16.53
N SER A 183 -5.31 -6.84 17.46
CA SER A 183 -4.33 -6.95 18.55
C SER A 183 -3.37 -8.12 18.34
N SER A 184 -2.17 -8.00 18.92
CA SER A 184 -1.17 -9.06 18.97
C SER A 184 -1.57 -10.24 19.86
N SER A 185 -2.53 -10.05 20.78
CA SER A 185 -2.98 -11.07 21.73
C SER A 185 -4.50 -11.24 21.77
N LEU A 186 -4.94 -12.47 21.99
CA LEU A 186 -6.35 -12.82 22.24
C LEU A 186 -6.87 -12.30 23.60
N SER A 187 -5.96 -12.03 24.54
CA SER A 187 -6.29 -11.53 25.88
C SER A 187 -6.40 -10.01 25.95
N SER A 188 -6.28 -9.32 24.83
CA SER A 188 -6.23 -7.86 24.79
C SER A 188 -7.56 -7.23 25.16
N VAL A 189 -7.49 -6.29 26.10
CA VAL A 189 -8.62 -5.46 26.49
C VAL A 189 -8.61 -4.21 25.62
N VAL A 190 -9.70 -4.02 24.88
CA VAL A 190 -9.91 -2.90 23.97
C VAL A 190 -11.22 -2.21 24.32
N TYR A 191 -11.21 -0.88 24.37
CA TYR A 191 -12.42 -0.09 24.51
C TYR A 191 -12.27 1.30 23.90
N LEU A 192 -13.41 1.90 23.57
CA LEU A 192 -13.51 3.28 23.09
C LEU A 192 -14.22 4.12 24.15
N ILE A 193 -13.88 5.40 24.21
CA ILE A 193 -14.57 6.41 25.01
C ILE A 193 -15.04 7.49 24.04
N ASP A 194 -16.35 7.77 24.04
CA ASP A 194 -16.92 8.84 23.22
C ASP A 194 -16.71 10.23 23.86
N PRO A 195 -17.07 11.33 23.17
CA PRO A 195 -16.89 12.68 23.67
C PRO A 195 -17.68 12.99 24.96
N THR A 196 -18.69 12.17 25.29
CA THR A 196 -19.47 12.30 26.53
C THR A 196 -18.84 11.58 27.71
N GLY A 197 -17.79 10.79 27.48
CA GLY A 197 -17.18 9.90 28.47
C GLY A 197 -17.82 8.51 28.53
N SER A 198 -18.72 8.17 27.61
CA SER A 198 -19.36 6.85 27.57
C SER A 198 -18.41 5.81 26.97
N THR A 199 -18.25 4.69 27.67
CA THR A 199 -17.34 3.61 27.25
C THR A 199 -18.06 2.59 26.38
N PHE A 200 -17.45 2.25 25.25
CA PHE A 200 -17.86 1.18 24.34
C PHE A 200 -16.85 0.04 24.45
N GLN A 201 -17.29 -1.10 24.96
CA GLN A 201 -16.53 -2.33 24.95
C GLN A 201 -17.04 -3.24 23.84
N PRO A 202 -16.16 -4.05 23.21
CA PRO A 202 -16.61 -5.04 22.26
C PRO A 202 -17.52 -6.02 22.99
N THR A 203 -18.58 -6.48 22.32
CA THR A 203 -19.39 -7.56 22.87
C THR A 203 -18.48 -8.78 22.99
N PRO A 204 -18.22 -9.32 24.20
CA PRO A 204 -17.28 -10.41 24.37
C PRO A 204 -17.76 -11.60 23.54
N SER A 205 -17.00 -11.96 22.51
CA SER A 205 -17.12 -13.29 21.93
C SER A 205 -16.52 -14.28 22.92
N SER A 206 -17.20 -15.41 23.14
CA SER A 206 -16.74 -16.50 24.01
C SER A 206 -15.40 -17.11 23.57
N GLU A 207 -14.99 -16.82 22.34
CA GLU A 207 -13.67 -17.08 21.77
C GLU A 207 -12.99 -15.71 21.68
N GLY A 208 -11.82 -15.52 22.30
CA GLY A 208 -11.04 -14.28 22.11
C GLY A 208 -10.90 -13.97 20.62
N ASP A 209 -10.93 -12.69 20.26
CA ASP A 209 -10.91 -12.27 18.85
C ASP A 209 -9.69 -11.36 18.64
N TYR A 210 -8.78 -11.77 17.74
CA TYR A 210 -7.65 -10.94 17.33
C TYR A 210 -8.12 -9.65 16.65
N LEU A 211 -9.32 -9.67 16.04
CA LEU A 211 -9.94 -8.48 15.46
C LEU A 211 -11.19 -8.10 16.26
N GLN A 212 -11.13 -6.95 16.92
CA GLN A 212 -12.31 -6.29 17.46
C GLN A 212 -12.87 -5.31 16.42
N LYS A 213 -14.16 -5.45 16.07
CA LYS A 213 -14.84 -4.55 15.14
C LYS A 213 -16.01 -3.86 15.82
N PHE A 214 -16.01 -2.54 15.83
CA PHE A 214 -17.10 -1.71 16.31
C PHE A 214 -17.80 -1.07 15.12
N ILE A 215 -19.13 -1.13 15.11
CA ILE A 215 -19.97 -0.38 14.16
C ILE A 215 -20.84 0.56 15.00
N ILE A 216 -20.62 1.85 14.87
CA ILE A 216 -21.26 2.87 15.72
C ILE A 216 -22.01 3.85 14.81
N ASN A 217 -23.32 3.99 15.02
CA ASN A 217 -24.12 4.97 14.28
C ASN A 217 -23.97 6.35 14.93
N ILE A 218 -23.58 7.34 14.13
CA ILE A 218 -23.45 8.73 14.56
C ILE A 218 -24.77 9.41 14.27
N SER A 219 -25.62 9.47 15.29
CA SER A 219 -26.99 9.98 15.19
C SER A 219 -27.27 11.16 16.12
N LYS A 220 -26.37 11.40 17.09
CA LYS A 220 -26.49 12.50 18.06
C LYS A 220 -25.28 13.41 17.93
N GLU A 221 -25.51 14.71 18.08
CA GLU A 221 -24.42 15.70 18.16
C GLU A 221 -23.42 15.35 19.27
N SER A 222 -23.87 14.68 20.32
CA SER A 222 -23.02 14.20 21.41
C SER A 222 -21.94 13.17 21.00
N ASN A 223 -22.05 12.58 19.81
CA ASN A 223 -21.06 11.65 19.26
C ASN A 223 -20.00 12.36 18.38
N ILE A 224 -20.15 13.66 18.13
CA ILE A 224 -19.19 14.49 17.39
C ILE A 224 -18.12 15.02 18.37
N GLY A 225 -16.86 15.03 17.95
CA GLY A 225 -15.74 15.52 18.75
C GLY A 225 -14.64 14.48 18.92
N GLN A 226 -13.87 14.62 20.01
CA GLN A 226 -12.72 13.77 20.27
C GLN A 226 -13.14 12.44 20.89
N TRP A 227 -12.81 11.34 20.22
CA TRP A 227 -12.91 9.99 20.76
C TRP A 227 -11.55 9.53 21.27
N THR A 228 -11.58 8.65 22.26
CA THR A 228 -10.37 8.01 22.81
C THR A 228 -10.49 6.51 22.62
N TYR A 229 -9.40 5.85 22.29
CA TYR A 229 -9.32 4.38 22.27
C TYR A 229 -8.21 3.92 23.19
N HIS A 230 -8.39 2.71 23.74
CA HIS A 230 -7.43 2.06 24.61
C HIS A 230 -7.21 0.61 24.16
N CYS A 231 -5.95 0.18 24.16
CA CYS A 231 -5.52 -1.20 23.96
C CYS A 231 -4.57 -1.59 25.10
N SER A 232 -4.79 -2.74 25.74
CA SER A 232 -3.89 -3.21 26.81
C SER A 232 -2.54 -3.72 26.29
N GLU A 233 -2.51 -4.22 25.06
CA GLU A 233 -1.36 -4.77 24.34
C GLU A 233 -1.16 -4.04 23.01
N ASP A 234 -0.09 -4.40 22.29
CA ASP A 234 0.16 -3.91 20.94
C ASP A 234 -1.06 -4.17 20.03
N CYS A 235 -1.45 -3.14 19.30
CA CYS A 235 -2.60 -3.20 18.41
C CYS A 235 -2.45 -2.25 17.24
N THR A 236 -3.03 -2.62 16.10
CA THR A 236 -3.26 -1.74 14.96
C THR A 236 -4.72 -1.32 14.97
N ILE A 237 -4.97 -0.02 14.96
CA ILE A 237 -6.32 0.56 14.86
C ILE A 237 -6.51 1.19 13.48
N GLU A 238 -7.64 0.87 12.86
CA GLU A 238 -8.13 1.51 11.65
C GLU A 238 -9.54 2.05 11.96
N VAL A 239 -9.68 3.37 11.97
CA VAL A 239 -10.98 4.04 12.10
C VAL A 239 -11.42 4.52 10.73
N ASN A 240 -12.60 4.07 10.34
CA ASN A 240 -13.24 4.47 9.11
C ASN A 240 -14.56 5.17 9.41
N VAL A 241 -14.87 6.21 8.65
CA VAL A 241 -16.12 6.98 8.76
C VAL A 241 -16.88 6.91 7.46
N LYS A 242 -18.20 6.68 7.54
CA LYS A 242 -19.12 7.04 6.46
C LYS A 242 -19.57 8.45 6.69
N SER A 243 -19.37 9.31 5.71
CA SER A 243 -19.60 10.76 5.82
C SER A 243 -20.50 11.23 4.67
N LYS A 244 -21.13 12.40 4.87
CA LYS A 244 -21.79 13.15 3.78
C LYS A 244 -20.79 13.91 2.92
N PHE A 245 -19.62 14.20 3.47
CA PHE A 245 -18.57 14.97 2.83
C PHE A 245 -17.30 14.13 2.77
N ARG A 246 -16.85 13.83 1.55
CA ARG A 246 -15.72 12.93 1.31
C ARG A 246 -14.58 13.69 0.66
N CYS A 247 -13.37 13.41 1.14
CA CYS A 247 -12.14 13.95 0.58
C CYS A 247 -10.99 12.95 0.69
N ARG A 248 -10.13 12.97 -0.31
CA ARG A 248 -8.93 12.14 -0.40
C ARG A 248 -7.74 12.98 -0.79
N THR A 249 -6.58 12.69 -0.23
CA THR A 249 -5.34 13.37 -0.61
C THR A 249 -4.32 12.40 -1.15
N GLN A 250 -3.76 12.72 -2.31
CA GLN A 250 -2.74 11.93 -2.96
C GLN A 250 -1.42 12.68 -2.99
N LEU A 251 -0.33 11.95 -2.75
CA LEU A 251 1.01 12.49 -2.90
C LEU A 251 1.45 12.37 -4.36
N HIS A 252 1.87 13.49 -4.94
CA HIS A 252 2.48 13.51 -6.26
C HIS A 252 3.89 14.08 -6.18
N ALA A 253 4.76 13.58 -7.04
CA ALA A 253 6.10 14.09 -7.23
C ALA A 253 6.29 14.55 -8.68
N PRO A 254 7.22 15.49 -8.94
CA PRO A 254 7.52 15.89 -10.30
C PRO A 254 8.00 14.71 -11.13
N PHE A 255 7.50 14.64 -12.35
CA PHE A 255 7.89 13.63 -13.31
C PHE A 255 8.72 14.26 -14.43
N TYR A 256 8.17 15.28 -15.08
CA TYR A 256 8.81 16.03 -16.16
C TYR A 256 8.11 17.39 -16.26
N ASP A 257 8.84 18.49 -16.46
CA ASP A 257 8.31 19.86 -16.73
C ASP A 257 6.86 20.15 -16.26
N LYS A 258 6.67 20.54 -15.00
CA LYS A 258 5.35 20.83 -14.37
C LYS A 258 4.32 19.68 -14.40
N ILE A 259 4.64 18.52 -14.94
CA ILE A 259 3.82 17.30 -14.88
C ILE A 259 4.17 16.55 -13.60
N PHE A 260 3.13 16.22 -12.85
CA PHE A 260 3.21 15.50 -11.59
C PHE A 260 2.63 14.10 -11.72
N LYS A 261 3.29 13.11 -11.12
CA LYS A 261 2.80 11.72 -11.07
C LYS A 261 2.51 11.29 -9.65
N LEU A 262 1.55 10.39 -9.49
CA LEU A 262 1.28 9.74 -8.21
C LEU A 262 2.55 9.06 -7.70
N VAL A 263 2.88 9.28 -6.43
CA VAL A 263 4.03 8.66 -5.77
C VAL A 263 3.69 7.20 -5.45
N ALA A 264 4.08 6.30 -6.36
CA ALA A 264 3.94 4.85 -6.18
C ALA A 264 5.13 4.24 -5.42
N THR A 265 6.21 4.98 -5.23
CA THR A 265 7.51 4.49 -4.77
C THR A 265 8.02 5.42 -3.66
N PRO A 266 8.92 4.99 -2.76
CA PRO A 266 9.42 5.87 -1.71
C PRO A 266 10.01 7.18 -2.27
N PRO A 267 9.51 8.38 -1.90
CA PRO A 267 10.09 9.64 -2.34
C PRO A 267 11.41 9.95 -1.61
N LEU A 268 12.20 10.87 -2.16
CA LEU A 268 13.47 11.28 -1.55
C LEU A 268 13.24 12.11 -0.30
N VAL A 269 14.01 11.83 0.75
CA VAL A 269 14.06 12.67 1.96
C VAL A 269 14.45 14.11 1.60
N ASN A 270 13.79 15.10 2.21
CA ASN A 270 13.97 16.54 1.98
C ASN A 270 13.67 17.00 0.54
N GLN A 271 13.00 16.16 -0.26
CA GLN A 271 12.46 16.58 -1.53
C GLN A 271 11.37 17.63 -1.29
N SER A 272 11.53 18.84 -1.84
CA SER A 272 10.66 19.99 -1.60
C SER A 272 9.72 20.34 -2.76
N ASP A 273 9.79 19.57 -3.84
CA ASP A 273 8.98 19.74 -5.05
C ASP A 273 7.80 18.76 -5.11
N ALA A 274 7.58 17.96 -4.06
CA ALA A 274 6.39 17.12 -3.92
C ALA A 274 5.15 17.96 -3.62
N ILE A 275 4.00 17.48 -4.07
CA ILE A 275 2.70 18.14 -3.83
C ILE A 275 1.69 17.13 -3.28
N ALA A 276 0.91 17.57 -2.30
CA ALA A 276 -0.29 16.89 -1.85
C ALA A 276 -1.50 17.46 -2.60
N ILE A 277 -2.21 16.62 -3.35
CA ILE A 277 -3.43 16.99 -4.08
C ILE A 277 -4.63 16.42 -3.33
N THR A 278 -5.46 17.30 -2.77
CA THR A 278 -6.72 16.96 -2.12
C THR A 278 -7.86 17.03 -3.12
N THR A 279 -8.71 16.02 -3.15
CA THR A 279 -9.94 15.99 -3.96
C THR A 279 -11.12 15.79 -3.03
N CYS A 280 -12.22 16.47 -3.28
CA CYS A 280 -13.43 16.41 -2.47
C CYS A 280 -14.68 16.26 -3.34
N ASP A 281 -15.71 15.62 -2.82
CA ASP A 281 -17.00 15.47 -3.52
C ASP A 281 -17.67 16.83 -3.79
N ASP A 282 -17.59 17.77 -2.85
CA ASP A 282 -18.08 19.14 -3.03
C ASP A 282 -16.99 20.16 -2.62
N PRO A 283 -16.12 20.58 -3.55
CA PRO A 283 -15.04 21.50 -3.24
C PRO A 283 -15.54 22.88 -2.76
N ASN A 284 -16.80 23.24 -3.02
CA ASN A 284 -17.35 24.53 -2.59
C ASN A 284 -17.68 24.56 -1.10
N GLU A 285 -17.74 23.41 -0.41
CA GLU A 285 -17.92 23.40 1.04
C GLU A 285 -16.60 23.68 1.79
N ALA A 286 -15.45 23.53 1.12
CA ALA A 286 -14.12 23.70 1.71
C ALA A 286 -13.68 25.16 1.65
N LEU A 287 -13.41 25.74 2.82
CA LEU A 287 -12.88 27.09 3.00
C LEU A 287 -11.36 27.10 3.10
N ASN A 288 -10.81 26.25 3.97
CA ASN A 288 -9.37 26.15 4.21
C ASN A 288 -8.95 24.69 4.09
N ASN A 289 -7.77 24.44 3.52
CA ASN A 289 -7.20 23.10 3.44
C ASN A 289 -5.86 23.06 4.16
N SER A 290 -5.63 22.02 4.95
CA SER A 290 -4.36 21.75 5.58
C SER A 290 -4.00 20.28 5.47
N VAL A 291 -2.72 20.03 5.27
CA VAL A 291 -2.14 18.69 5.16
C VAL A 291 -1.11 18.54 6.27
N GLN A 292 -1.30 17.51 7.08
CA GLN A 292 -0.39 17.07 8.12
C GLN A 292 0.30 15.79 7.68
N LEU A 293 1.61 15.72 7.89
CA LEU A 293 2.38 14.50 7.71
C LEU A 293 2.51 13.83 9.07
N ILE A 294 1.92 12.65 9.22
CA ILE A 294 1.80 11.93 10.49
C ILE A 294 2.79 10.78 10.52
N GLY A 295 3.65 10.71 11.53
CA GLY A 295 4.61 9.62 11.70
C GLY A 295 3.94 8.31 12.12
N THR A 296 4.71 7.23 12.20
CA THR A 296 4.19 5.89 12.52
C THR A 296 3.61 5.80 13.94
N ASN A 297 3.99 6.68 14.86
CA ASN A 297 3.49 6.70 16.25
C ASN A 297 2.40 7.77 16.46
N GLY A 298 1.82 8.29 15.38
CA GLY A 298 0.76 9.29 15.40
C GLY A 298 1.23 10.73 15.67
N GLU A 299 2.54 10.98 15.75
CA GLU A 299 3.10 12.32 15.90
C GLU A 299 2.95 13.15 14.61
N ILE A 300 2.70 14.46 14.74
CA ILE A 300 2.68 15.37 13.59
C ILE A 300 4.12 15.76 13.29
N LEU A 301 4.61 15.37 12.12
CA LEU A 301 5.96 15.69 11.63
C LEU A 301 6.02 17.07 11.01
N MET A 302 5.03 17.37 10.17
CA MET A 302 4.92 18.64 9.45
C MET A 302 3.45 19.00 9.26
N ASN A 303 3.17 20.29 9.14
CA ASN A 303 1.83 20.83 8.95
C ASN A 303 1.87 21.96 7.91
N TYR A 304 1.11 21.78 6.84
CA TYR A 304 0.99 22.71 5.73
C TYR A 304 -0.44 23.22 5.64
N SER A 305 -0.64 24.49 5.31
CA SER A 305 -1.98 25.06 5.18
C SER A 305 -2.06 26.02 4.01
N THR A 306 -3.23 26.09 3.39
CA THR A 306 -3.56 27.01 2.31
C THR A 306 -5.04 27.40 2.41
N THR A 307 -5.33 28.61 1.95
CA THR A 307 -6.67 29.22 2.05
C THR A 307 -7.54 28.95 0.83
N THR A 308 -6.99 28.44 -0.28
CA THR A 308 -7.74 28.32 -1.55
C THR A 308 -7.30 27.16 -2.45
N ASN A 309 -6.15 26.53 -2.18
CA ASN A 309 -5.62 25.51 -3.07
C ASN A 309 -5.85 24.09 -2.55
N PHE A 310 -6.39 23.25 -3.41
CA PHE A 310 -6.40 21.80 -3.21
C PHE A 310 -5.05 21.15 -3.53
N VAL A 311 -4.05 21.97 -3.86
CA VAL A 311 -2.67 21.55 -4.13
C VAL A 311 -1.75 22.24 -3.14
N ILE A 312 -1.05 21.46 -2.32
CA ILE A 312 -0.17 21.95 -1.27
C ILE A 312 1.25 21.42 -1.53
N PRO A 313 2.24 22.27 -1.80
CA PRO A 313 3.64 21.86 -1.81
C PRO A 313 4.06 21.33 -0.44
N ILE A 314 4.75 20.20 -0.41
CA ILE A 314 5.25 19.59 0.82
C ILE A 314 6.72 19.23 0.69
N GLU A 315 7.43 19.31 1.81
CA GLU A 315 8.74 18.71 1.99
C GLU A 315 8.59 17.29 2.56
N ILE A 316 9.34 16.34 1.99
CA ILE A 316 9.33 14.94 2.42
C ILE A 316 10.17 14.76 3.70
N PRO A 317 9.60 14.22 4.79
CA PRO A 317 10.33 14.02 6.05
C PRO A 317 11.42 12.95 5.93
N SER A 318 12.28 12.85 6.94
CA SER A 318 13.31 11.81 7.03
C SER A 318 12.80 10.44 7.50
N GLN A 319 11.52 10.32 7.85
CA GLN A 319 10.89 9.11 8.38
C GLN A 319 9.62 8.78 7.61
N SER A 320 9.15 7.54 7.70
CA SER A 320 7.89 7.13 7.07
C SER A 320 6.70 7.90 7.66
N PHE A 321 5.72 8.19 6.82
CA PHE A 321 4.60 9.05 7.19
C PHE A 321 3.29 8.68 6.48
N ARG A 322 2.17 9.08 7.06
CA ARG A 322 0.85 9.12 6.43
C ARG A 322 0.43 10.55 6.18
N ILE A 323 -0.51 10.74 5.27
CA ILE A 323 -1.07 12.06 4.96
C ILE A 323 -2.43 12.19 5.65
N ARG A 324 -2.55 13.18 6.53
CA ARG A 324 -3.82 13.58 7.12
C ARG A 324 -4.23 14.93 6.56
N THR A 325 -5.46 15.00 6.07
CA THR A 325 -6.09 16.20 5.53
C THR A 325 -7.06 16.75 6.56
N CYS A 326 -6.98 18.04 6.83
CA CYS A 326 -7.90 18.77 7.68
C CYS A 326 -8.49 19.92 6.87
N ILE A 327 -9.81 19.86 6.69
CA ILE A 327 -10.56 20.77 5.85
C ILE A 327 -11.46 21.61 6.74
N GLY A 328 -11.24 22.92 6.73
CA GLY A 328 -12.18 23.87 7.31
C GLY A 328 -13.33 24.13 6.36
N ARG A 329 -14.56 24.03 6.86
CA ARG A 329 -15.78 24.20 6.07
C ARG A 329 -16.42 25.57 6.33
N HIS A 330 -17.28 26.02 5.41
CA HIS A 330 -17.96 27.32 5.52
C HIS A 330 -18.85 27.47 6.76
N ASP A 331 -19.33 26.36 7.32
CA ASP A 331 -20.09 26.33 8.57
C ASP A 331 -19.21 26.47 9.83
N GLY A 332 -17.89 26.66 9.66
CA GLY A 332 -16.90 26.77 10.73
C GLY A 332 -16.43 25.42 11.30
N THR A 333 -16.92 24.30 10.78
CA THR A 333 -16.51 22.96 11.23
C THR A 333 -15.22 22.50 10.56
N LEU A 334 -14.53 21.55 11.21
CA LEU A 334 -13.34 20.90 10.66
C LEU A 334 -13.67 19.44 10.31
N THR A 335 -13.17 18.99 9.17
CA THR A 335 -13.28 17.60 8.71
C THR A 335 -11.89 16.99 8.57
N TYR A 336 -11.69 15.81 9.15
CA TYR A 336 -10.41 15.10 9.18
C TYR A 336 -10.47 13.83 8.34
N ARG A 337 -9.51 13.64 7.43
CA ARG A 337 -9.35 12.41 6.63
C ARG A 337 -7.89 12.00 6.66
N GLU A 338 -7.62 10.71 6.69
CA GLU A 338 -6.27 10.17 6.71
C GLU A 338 -6.11 9.10 5.63
N GLU A 339 -5.01 9.15 4.88
CA GLU A 339 -4.67 8.09 3.95
C GLU A 339 -4.16 6.86 4.71
N ARG A 340 -4.70 5.67 4.38
CA ARG A 340 -4.30 4.41 5.04
C ARG A 340 -2.84 4.05 4.78
N VAL A 341 -2.36 4.41 3.59
CA VAL A 341 -1.06 4.01 3.05
C VAL A 341 0.06 4.69 3.81
N LEU A 342 0.94 3.89 4.41
CA LEU A 342 2.23 4.37 4.92
C LEU A 342 3.18 4.66 3.75
N ILE A 343 3.71 5.87 3.72
CA ILE A 343 4.68 6.32 2.72
C ILE A 343 6.06 6.22 3.34
N ASP A 344 6.80 5.19 2.93
CA ASP A 344 8.23 5.08 3.22
C ASP A 344 9.01 6.17 2.49
N THR A 345 10.08 6.65 3.10
CA THR A 345 11.00 7.61 2.50
C THR A 345 12.32 6.94 2.17
N SER A 346 13.04 7.48 1.20
CA SER A 346 14.32 6.93 0.76
C SER A 346 15.38 8.01 0.65
N ARG A 347 16.64 7.63 0.87
CA ARG A 347 17.82 8.46 0.56
C ARG A 347 18.44 8.11 -0.78
N ILE A 348 17.90 7.11 -1.46
CA ILE A 348 18.30 6.74 -2.81
C ILE A 348 17.08 6.79 -3.72
N MET A 349 17.26 7.25 -4.95
CA MET A 349 16.20 7.29 -5.94
C MET A 349 16.73 6.89 -7.29
N MET A 350 15.90 6.16 -8.04
CA MET A 350 16.06 5.94 -9.46
C MET A 350 15.00 6.72 -10.22
N ALA A 351 15.41 7.35 -11.31
CA ALA A 351 14.52 7.97 -12.27
C ALA A 351 14.92 7.53 -13.68
N ILE A 352 14.01 6.90 -14.42
CA ILE A 352 14.16 6.74 -15.87
C ILE A 352 14.06 8.12 -16.53
N ILE A 353 15.11 8.51 -17.24
CA ILE A 353 15.25 9.86 -17.84
C ILE A 353 14.46 9.93 -19.15
N ASP A 354 14.65 8.94 -20.01
CA ASP A 354 14.03 8.85 -21.32
C ASP A 354 13.07 7.67 -21.31
N GLN A 355 11.91 7.80 -20.64
CA GLN A 355 10.94 6.72 -20.58
C GLN A 355 10.42 6.40 -21.99
N PRO A 356 10.77 5.25 -22.58
CA PRO A 356 10.21 4.88 -23.86
C PRO A 356 8.74 4.51 -23.63
N LEU A 357 7.82 5.26 -24.25
CA LEU A 357 6.39 4.96 -24.17
C LEU A 357 6.04 3.75 -25.04
N VAL A 358 6.76 3.56 -26.14
CA VAL A 358 6.51 2.50 -27.12
C VAL A 358 7.81 1.73 -27.37
N ALA A 359 7.73 0.40 -27.37
CA ALA A 359 8.79 -0.49 -27.83
C ALA A 359 8.28 -1.36 -28.98
N ILE A 360 9.18 -1.71 -29.89
CA ILE A 360 8.88 -2.60 -31.01
C ILE A 360 9.31 -4.02 -30.63
N SER A 361 8.43 -5.00 -30.80
CA SER A 361 8.76 -6.40 -30.53
C SER A 361 9.92 -6.87 -31.41
N ASN A 362 10.81 -7.69 -30.82
CA ASN A 362 12.06 -8.17 -31.43
C ASN A 362 13.14 -7.11 -31.69
N GLU A 363 12.97 -5.88 -31.22
CA GLU A 363 14.05 -4.88 -31.22
C GLU A 363 14.73 -4.77 -29.85
N SER A 364 15.82 -3.99 -29.79
CA SER A 364 16.45 -3.63 -28.52
C SER A 364 15.94 -2.27 -28.06
N LEU A 365 15.51 -2.19 -26.80
CA LEU A 365 15.06 -0.96 -26.17
C LEU A 365 16.16 -0.42 -25.25
N ASN A 366 16.64 0.79 -25.53
CA ASN A 366 17.56 1.48 -24.63
C ASN A 366 16.77 2.28 -23.59
N VAL A 367 17.01 1.98 -22.31
CA VAL A 367 16.41 2.71 -21.19
C VAL A 367 17.51 3.42 -20.42
N THR A 368 17.53 4.75 -20.52
CA THR A 368 18.44 5.62 -19.74
C THR A 368 17.86 5.88 -18.36
N TYR A 369 18.68 5.76 -17.32
CA TYR A 369 18.28 6.04 -15.96
C TYR A 369 19.32 6.84 -15.19
N ARG A 370 18.83 7.56 -14.19
CA ARG A 370 19.59 8.29 -13.18
C ARG A 370 19.38 7.64 -11.83
N ILE A 371 20.46 7.32 -11.13
CA ILE A 371 20.45 6.98 -9.72
C ILE A 371 21.00 8.17 -8.93
N ARG A 372 20.29 8.60 -7.90
CA ARG A 372 20.68 9.66 -6.99
C ARG A 372 20.88 9.10 -5.59
N ASN A 373 22.02 9.38 -4.97
CA ASN A 373 22.34 9.04 -3.58
C ASN A 373 22.40 10.32 -2.74
N ASP A 374 21.40 10.54 -1.89
CA ASP A 374 21.29 11.63 -0.91
C ASP A 374 21.58 11.14 0.52
N ALA A 375 22.21 9.97 0.66
CA ALA A 375 22.79 9.57 1.93
C ALA A 375 24.08 10.34 2.20
N ASP A 376 24.37 10.52 3.48
CA ASP A 376 25.60 11.11 4.03
C ASP A 376 26.79 10.15 3.94
N THR A 377 26.62 9.00 3.28
CA THR A 377 27.62 7.97 3.10
C THR A 377 27.59 7.44 1.66
N PRO A 378 28.73 6.97 1.13
CA PRO A 378 28.75 6.23 -0.12
C PRO A 378 27.92 4.95 -0.01
N LEU A 379 27.23 4.58 -1.08
CA LEU A 379 26.39 3.38 -1.14
C LEU A 379 26.87 2.44 -2.24
N TYR A 380 26.84 1.15 -1.94
CA TYR A 380 26.90 0.11 -2.98
C TYR A 380 25.49 -0.20 -3.41
N VAL A 381 25.23 -0.14 -4.70
CA VAL A 381 23.86 -0.18 -5.22
C VAL A 381 23.74 -1.31 -6.23
N GLN A 382 22.78 -2.19 -6.00
CA GLN A 382 22.34 -3.19 -6.95
C GLN A 382 21.10 -2.66 -7.65
N LEU A 383 21.16 -2.57 -8.98
CA LEU A 383 20.00 -2.35 -9.82
C LEU A 383 19.60 -3.70 -10.40
N ASP A 384 18.44 -4.18 -9.98
CA ASP A 384 17.77 -5.34 -10.55
C ASP A 384 16.64 -4.87 -11.46
N ILE A 385 16.50 -5.51 -12.60
CA ILE A 385 15.33 -5.34 -13.46
C ILE A 385 14.55 -6.63 -13.37
N ASP A 386 13.40 -6.55 -12.69
CA ASP A 386 12.50 -7.68 -12.55
C ASP A 386 11.76 -7.86 -13.87
N ASP A 387 12.29 -8.77 -14.67
CA ASP A 387 11.84 -9.18 -15.98
C ASP A 387 12.30 -10.64 -16.26
N VAL A 388 11.85 -11.23 -17.37
CA VAL A 388 12.28 -12.52 -17.94
C VAL A 388 13.82 -12.67 -18.05
N LEU A 389 14.56 -11.55 -17.97
CA LEU A 389 16.00 -11.47 -18.15
C LEU A 389 16.83 -11.55 -16.86
N THR A 390 16.24 -11.38 -15.66
CA THR A 390 16.95 -11.28 -14.37
C THR A 390 18.31 -10.59 -14.52
N THR A 391 18.32 -9.34 -15.02
CA THR A 391 19.57 -8.61 -15.25
C THR A 391 19.86 -7.73 -14.04
N SER A 392 21.03 -7.92 -13.45
CA SER A 392 21.51 -7.15 -12.30
C SER A 392 22.77 -6.37 -12.66
N LYS A 393 22.81 -5.08 -12.33
CA LYS A 393 24.00 -4.22 -12.42
C LYS A 393 24.41 -3.73 -11.03
N TRP A 394 25.71 -3.58 -10.82
CA TRP A 394 26.29 -3.14 -9.54
C TRP A 394 27.04 -1.83 -9.69
N TYR A 395 26.81 -0.93 -8.74
CA TYR A 395 27.42 0.39 -8.69
C TYR A 395 28.03 0.68 -7.33
N SER A 396 29.01 1.57 -7.32
CA SER A 396 29.44 2.32 -6.13
C SER A 396 29.12 3.77 -6.40
N ILE A 397 28.23 4.35 -5.59
CA ILE A 397 27.74 5.71 -5.77
C ILE A 397 28.23 6.55 -4.59
N ALA A 398 28.97 7.61 -4.89
CA ALA A 398 29.46 8.52 -3.86
C ALA A 398 28.29 9.17 -3.09
N GLN A 399 28.56 9.63 -1.87
CA GLN A 399 27.59 10.40 -1.09
C GLN A 399 27.18 11.67 -1.85
N MET A 400 25.91 12.07 -1.74
CA MET A 400 25.38 13.31 -2.34
C MET A 400 25.70 13.44 -3.83
N SER A 401 25.56 12.34 -4.58
CA SER A 401 25.95 12.28 -5.99
C SER A 401 24.88 11.63 -6.87
N THR A 402 25.04 11.82 -8.19
CA THR A 402 24.18 11.22 -9.21
C THR A 402 25.01 10.38 -10.17
N LEU A 403 24.41 9.32 -10.68
CA LEU A 403 24.97 8.42 -11.67
C LEU A 403 23.94 8.25 -12.79
N ASP A 404 24.34 8.55 -14.02
CA ASP A 404 23.54 8.25 -15.21
C ASP A 404 24.15 7.02 -15.91
N ASP A 405 23.32 6.06 -16.27
CA ASP A 405 23.68 4.88 -17.07
C ASP A 405 22.47 4.47 -17.94
N PHE A 406 22.64 3.46 -18.77
CA PHE A 406 21.56 2.90 -19.57
C PHE A 406 21.59 1.37 -19.53
N ILE A 407 20.45 0.77 -19.85
CA ILE A 407 20.32 -0.68 -20.05
C ILE A 407 19.67 -0.94 -21.40
N ILE A 408 20.06 -2.04 -22.02
CA ILE A 408 19.49 -2.52 -23.27
C ILE A 408 18.58 -3.70 -22.92
N ILE A 409 17.30 -3.58 -23.25
CA ILE A 409 16.28 -4.61 -23.04
C ILE A 409 16.00 -5.29 -24.37
N ASP A 410 16.12 -6.61 -24.40
CA ASP A 410 15.84 -7.42 -25.58
C ASP A 410 14.33 -7.71 -25.69
N MET A 411 13.65 -7.00 -26.59
CA MET A 411 12.19 -7.09 -26.73
C MET A 411 11.74 -8.37 -27.44
N SER A 412 12.64 -9.21 -27.95
CA SER A 412 12.28 -10.52 -28.53
C SER A 412 11.69 -11.48 -27.50
N ARG A 413 11.92 -11.20 -26.21
CA ARG A 413 11.42 -11.99 -25.08
C ARG A 413 9.99 -11.69 -24.68
N TYR A 414 9.37 -10.70 -25.32
CA TYR A 414 7.95 -10.40 -25.18
C TYR A 414 7.21 -10.83 -26.45
N PRO A 415 6.99 -12.14 -26.66
CA PRO A 415 6.27 -12.59 -27.82
C PRO A 415 4.83 -12.08 -27.76
N PHE A 416 4.33 -11.69 -28.93
CA PHE A 416 2.91 -11.42 -29.10
C PHE A 416 2.12 -12.73 -29.01
N ILE A 417 0.96 -12.67 -28.35
CA ILE A 417 -0.06 -13.69 -28.50
C ILE A 417 -0.76 -13.42 -29.85
N GLU A 418 -1.11 -14.46 -30.60
CA GLU A 418 -1.80 -14.30 -31.88
C GLU A 418 -3.03 -13.38 -31.73
N ASN A 419 -3.09 -12.32 -32.55
CA ASN A 419 -4.10 -11.26 -32.61
C ASN A 419 -3.94 -10.04 -31.66
N GLU A 420 -2.88 -9.94 -30.85
CA GLU A 420 -2.57 -8.69 -30.14
C GLU A 420 -1.81 -7.70 -31.04
N THR A 421 -2.22 -6.43 -31.06
CA THR A 421 -1.52 -5.35 -31.81
C THR A 421 -0.69 -4.45 -30.91
N VAL A 422 -1.11 -4.30 -29.65
CA VAL A 422 -0.41 -3.56 -28.59
C VAL A 422 -0.54 -4.32 -27.30
N ARG A 423 0.58 -4.51 -26.58
CA ARG A 423 0.61 -5.13 -25.25
C ARG A 423 1.24 -4.19 -24.25
N LEU A 424 0.56 -3.92 -23.14
CA LEU A 424 1.13 -3.17 -22.03
C LEU A 424 2.01 -4.11 -21.19
N VAL A 425 3.30 -3.81 -21.10
CA VAL A 425 4.27 -4.54 -20.29
C VAL A 425 4.81 -3.58 -19.23
N PRO A 426 4.57 -3.81 -17.93
CA PRO A 426 5.21 -3.03 -16.89
C PRO A 426 6.66 -3.49 -16.72
N LEU A 427 7.62 -2.61 -17.01
CA LEU A 427 9.01 -2.82 -16.64
C LEU A 427 9.21 -2.39 -15.19
N ALA A 428 9.71 -3.30 -14.37
CA ALA A 428 9.99 -3.05 -12.95
C ALA A 428 11.48 -2.94 -12.72
N PHE A 429 11.90 -1.81 -12.16
CA PHE A 429 13.28 -1.56 -11.74
C PHE A 429 13.31 -1.56 -10.22
N ALA A 430 14.16 -2.39 -9.63
CA ALA A 430 14.39 -2.45 -8.20
C ALA A 430 15.82 -2.03 -7.88
N LEU A 431 15.95 -1.04 -6.99
CA LEU A 431 17.22 -0.49 -6.55
C LEU A 431 17.42 -0.81 -5.08
N GLN A 432 18.51 -1.49 -4.76
CA GLN A 432 18.86 -1.86 -3.39
C GLN A 432 20.20 -1.26 -3.02
N ALA A 433 20.26 -0.60 -1.86
CA ALA A 433 21.46 0.04 -1.38
C ALA A 433 22.02 -0.65 -0.13
N PHE A 434 23.33 -0.84 -0.13
CA PHE A 434 24.09 -1.54 0.90
C PHE A 434 25.24 -0.66 1.39
N LYS A 435 25.59 -0.82 2.67
CA LYS A 435 26.76 -0.12 3.26
C LYS A 435 28.08 -0.68 2.74
N ASN A 436 28.15 -1.99 2.57
CA ASN A 436 29.35 -2.71 2.16
C ASN A 436 29.04 -3.71 1.03
N LYS A 437 29.97 -3.83 0.07
CA LYS A 437 29.87 -4.75 -1.07
C LYS A 437 29.98 -6.24 -0.69
N HIS A 438 30.63 -6.55 0.43
CA HIS A 438 31.10 -7.92 0.76
C HIS A 438 30.20 -8.69 1.74
N THR A 439 29.12 -8.09 2.22
CA THR A 439 28.25 -8.63 3.28
C THR A 439 26.78 -8.62 2.86
N ILE A 440 26.49 -8.92 1.59
CA ILE A 440 25.12 -8.97 1.04
C ILE A 440 24.22 -9.96 1.81
N ALA A 441 24.81 -11.03 2.38
CA ALA A 441 24.07 -12.03 3.16
C ALA A 441 23.85 -11.65 4.63
N SER A 442 24.47 -10.59 5.15
CA SER A 442 24.43 -10.24 6.58
C SER A 442 24.16 -8.76 6.89
N ASP A 443 24.35 -7.85 5.93
CA ASP A 443 23.96 -6.45 6.10
C ASP A 443 22.50 -6.27 5.70
N SER A 444 21.72 -5.62 6.56
CA SER A 444 20.36 -5.20 6.22
C SER A 444 20.40 -4.20 5.06
N ILE A 445 19.51 -4.39 4.08
CA ILE A 445 19.26 -3.41 3.02
C ILE A 445 19.03 -2.05 3.68
N LEU A 446 19.85 -1.05 3.35
CA LEU A 446 19.76 0.28 3.95
C LEU A 446 18.61 1.07 3.37
N PHE A 447 18.50 1.04 2.04
CA PHE A 447 17.47 1.74 1.29
C PHE A 447 17.01 0.88 0.13
N ARG A 448 15.73 0.99 -0.18
CA ARG A 448 15.13 0.38 -1.35
C ARG A 448 14.31 1.42 -2.09
N HIS A 449 14.54 1.51 -3.39
CA HIS A 449 13.76 2.36 -4.27
C HIS A 449 13.38 1.55 -5.50
N GLU A 450 12.15 1.66 -5.94
CA GLU A 450 11.70 0.93 -7.12
C GLU A 450 11.03 1.89 -8.08
N GLN A 451 10.93 1.51 -9.34
CA GLN A 451 10.23 2.30 -10.35
C GLN A 451 9.55 1.35 -11.33
N ILE A 452 8.25 1.57 -11.55
CA ILE A 452 7.49 0.88 -12.60
C ILE A 452 7.39 1.83 -13.79
N VAL A 453 7.75 1.35 -14.97
CA VAL A 453 7.54 2.05 -16.24
C VAL A 453 6.55 1.26 -17.09
N PRO A 454 5.35 1.80 -17.36
CA PRO A 454 4.45 1.19 -18.34
C PRO A 454 5.05 1.31 -19.74
N LEU A 455 5.24 0.18 -20.42
CA LEU A 455 5.76 0.12 -21.79
C LEU A 455 4.69 -0.45 -22.73
N TYR A 456 4.33 0.29 -23.78
CA TYR A 456 3.46 -0.25 -24.83
C TYR A 456 4.32 -0.97 -25.88
N VAL A 457 4.24 -2.29 -25.93
CA VAL A 457 4.92 -3.09 -26.96
C VAL A 457 4.01 -3.18 -28.17
N GLN A 458 4.48 -2.74 -29.33
CA GLN A 458 3.77 -2.78 -30.61
C GLN A 458 4.31 -3.92 -31.49
N SER A 459 3.41 -4.55 -32.24
CA SER A 459 3.82 -5.40 -33.35
C SER A 459 4.29 -4.47 -34.48
N THR A 460 5.22 -4.94 -35.32
CA THR A 460 5.89 -4.15 -36.37
C THR A 460 4.96 -3.51 -37.43
N ALA A 461 3.63 -3.64 -37.29
CA ALA A 461 2.65 -3.32 -38.32
C ALA A 461 1.87 -2.00 -38.15
N MET A 462 1.96 -1.24 -37.05
CA MET A 462 1.22 0.03 -36.94
C MET A 462 1.77 0.98 -35.85
N HIS A 463 2.03 2.23 -36.21
CA HIS A 463 2.24 3.32 -35.24
C HIS A 463 0.91 3.76 -34.64
N LEU A 464 0.64 3.38 -33.40
CA LEU A 464 -0.46 3.93 -32.60
C LEU A 464 0.08 4.90 -31.54
N GLU A 465 -0.61 6.03 -31.34
CA GLU A 465 -0.34 6.95 -30.23
C GLU A 465 -0.82 6.35 -28.90
N PRO A 466 -0.01 6.41 -27.81
CA PRO A 466 -0.39 5.83 -26.52
C PRO A 466 -1.45 6.68 -25.79
N PRO A 467 -2.38 6.06 -25.05
CA PRO A 467 -3.31 6.78 -24.20
C PRO A 467 -2.56 7.38 -22.98
N MET A 468 -2.55 8.70 -22.87
CA MET A 468 -1.85 9.44 -21.81
C MET A 468 -2.83 9.83 -20.68
N HIS A 469 -2.54 9.39 -19.44
CA HIS A 469 -3.17 9.88 -18.22
C HIS A 469 -2.18 10.79 -17.45
N PHE A 470 -2.07 12.06 -17.86
CA PHE A 470 -1.27 13.08 -17.16
C PHE A 470 -2.16 14.22 -16.68
N ILE A 471 -1.84 14.78 -15.51
CA ILE A 471 -2.47 16.01 -15.00
C ILE A 471 -1.51 17.15 -15.34
N ASN A 472 -1.97 18.07 -16.20
CA ASN A 472 -1.28 19.32 -16.45
C ASN A 472 -1.82 20.38 -15.48
N ILE A 473 -0.96 20.91 -14.62
CA ILE A 473 -1.32 22.00 -13.71
C ILE A 473 -0.87 23.30 -14.39
N THR A 474 -1.79 23.93 -15.14
CA THR A 474 -1.60 25.30 -15.67
C THR A 474 -2.10 26.34 -14.70
#